data_AF-A0A924GGY2-F1
#
_entry.id   AF-A0A924GGY2-F1
#
_cell.length_a   1.000
_cell.length_b   1.000
_cell.length_c   1.000
_cell.angle_alpha   90.00
_cell.angle_beta   90.00
_cell.angle_gamma   90.00
#
_symmetry.space_group_name_H-M   'P 1'
#
loop_
_entity.id
_entity.type
_entity.pdbx_description
1 polymer ?
#
loop_
_entity_poly.entity_id
_entity_poly.type
_entity_poly.pdbx_seq_one_letter_code
_entity_poly.pdbx_strand_id
1 'polypeptide(L)'
;MSMKRPEGKEAEPANAGGLRHEQYFVWGSDEWCPANGMRNGVESVNRSLKRSQYEDISDAEKRAVRGNTFTYLIVAIGTVVENLRKIVSFYKNQLSVRNLSPKNNRLP
;
A
#
# COMPACT_ATOMS: atom_id res chain seq x y z
N MET A 1 -31.42 2.80 1.68
CA MET A 1 -31.33 3.77 2.80
C MET A 1 -29.85 4.03 3.01
N SER A 2 -29.33 5.19 2.59
CA SER A 2 -27.90 5.51 2.65
C SER A 2 -27.51 5.81 4.09
N MET A 3 -26.70 4.95 4.72
CA MET A 3 -26.16 5.25 6.04
C MET A 3 -24.88 6.05 5.84
N LYS A 4 -24.91 7.31 6.30
CA LYS A 4 -23.75 8.21 6.28
C LYS A 4 -22.57 7.54 6.97
N ARG A 5 -21.36 7.77 6.44
CA ARG A 5 -20.11 7.57 7.19
C ARG A 5 -20.32 8.07 8.63
N PRO A 6 -19.76 7.43 9.66
CA PRO A 6 -19.84 7.94 11.02
C PRO A 6 -18.98 9.20 11.10
N GLU A 7 -19.52 10.30 10.60
CA GLU A 7 -18.98 11.65 10.71
C GLU A 7 -19.50 12.20 12.04
N GLY A 8 -18.58 12.56 12.95
CA GLY A 8 -18.92 13.21 14.22
C GLY A 8 -18.94 12.32 15.47
N LYS A 9 -18.42 11.09 15.43
CA LYS A 9 -18.05 10.37 16.66
C LYS A 9 -16.56 10.62 16.94
N GLU A 10 -16.21 11.10 18.13
CA GLU A 10 -14.81 11.16 18.55
C GLU A 10 -14.21 9.75 18.41
N ALA A 11 -13.01 9.66 17.84
CA ALA A 11 -12.32 8.39 17.73
C ALA A 11 -12.12 7.83 19.16
N GLU A 12 -12.81 6.72 19.47
CA GLU A 12 -12.45 5.87 20.61
C GLU A 12 -10.93 5.60 20.56
N PRO A 13 -10.25 5.45 21.72
CA PRO A 13 -8.79 5.34 21.77
C PRO A 13 -8.28 4.32 20.75
N ALA A 14 -7.12 4.64 20.15
CA ALA A 14 -6.53 3.92 19.03
C ALA A 14 -6.73 2.41 19.16
N ASN A 15 -7.52 1.84 18.25
CA ASN A 15 -7.82 0.43 18.26
C ASN A 15 -6.50 -0.36 18.17
N ALA A 16 -6.18 -1.16 19.19
CA ALA A 16 -4.94 -1.92 19.24
C ALA A 16 -4.79 -2.91 18.05
N GLY A 17 -5.90 -3.28 17.39
CA GLY A 17 -5.89 -4.10 16.16
C GLY A 17 -5.70 -3.31 14.86
N GLY A 18 -5.50 -2.00 14.94
CA GLY A 18 -5.32 -1.07 13.82
C GLY A 18 -6.56 -0.92 12.92
N LEU A 19 -6.38 -0.34 11.73
CA LEU A 19 -7.44 -0.09 10.73
C LEU A 19 -8.35 -1.30 10.40
N ARG A 20 -7.96 -2.54 10.77
CA ARG A 20 -8.78 -3.75 10.59
C ARG A 20 -10.14 -3.64 11.27
N HIS A 21 -10.13 -3.08 12.45
CA HIS A 21 -11.26 -3.08 13.37
C HIS A 21 -11.91 -1.71 13.44
N GLU A 22 -11.48 -0.79 12.57
CA GLU A 22 -12.08 0.53 12.34
C GLU A 22 -13.10 0.52 11.18
N GLN A 23 -13.36 -0.65 10.58
CA GLN A 23 -14.42 -0.79 9.57
C GLN A 23 -15.78 -0.83 10.26
N TYR A 24 -16.60 0.20 10.05
CA TYR A 24 -17.93 0.34 10.65
C TYR A 24 -19.06 -0.34 9.86
N PHE A 25 -18.77 -0.89 8.68
CA PHE A 25 -19.77 -1.59 7.88
C PHE A 25 -20.17 -2.90 8.53
N VAL A 26 -21.48 -3.17 8.57
CA VAL A 26 -22.02 -4.44 9.04
C VAL A 26 -21.46 -5.57 8.18
N TRP A 27 -20.93 -6.63 8.82
CA TRP A 27 -20.37 -7.78 8.14
C TRP A 27 -21.35 -8.38 7.12
N GLY A 28 -20.88 -8.69 5.91
CA GLY A 28 -21.69 -9.25 4.83
C GLY A 28 -22.64 -8.26 4.13
N SER A 29 -22.66 -6.99 4.53
CA SER A 29 -23.46 -5.97 3.82
C SER A 29 -22.90 -5.63 2.44
N ASP A 30 -23.75 -5.05 1.59
CA ASP A 30 -23.39 -4.59 0.24
C ASP A 30 -22.26 -3.55 0.26
N GLU A 31 -22.10 -2.80 1.35
CA GLU A 31 -21.01 -1.84 1.56
C GLU A 31 -19.74 -2.51 2.14
N TRP A 32 -19.90 -3.55 2.97
CA TRP A 32 -18.79 -4.31 3.55
C TRP A 32 -18.04 -5.13 2.50
N CYS A 33 -18.77 -5.81 1.61
CA CYS A 33 -18.19 -6.66 0.56
C CYS A 33 -17.12 -5.94 -0.29
N PRO A 34 -17.37 -4.76 -0.89
CA PRO A 34 -16.35 -4.05 -1.65
C PRO A 34 -15.25 -3.47 -0.74
N ALA A 35 -15.57 -3.02 0.47
CA ALA A 35 -14.61 -2.35 1.35
C ALA A 35 -13.62 -3.31 2.04
N ASN A 36 -14.07 -4.52 2.43
CA ASN A 36 -13.25 -5.51 3.12
C ASN A 36 -12.02 -5.95 2.29
N GLY A 37 -12.13 -5.97 0.96
CA GLY A 37 -11.02 -6.31 0.05
C GLY A 37 -10.00 -5.19 -0.17
N MET A 38 -10.37 -3.92 0.09
CA MET A 38 -9.50 -2.77 -0.23
C MET A 38 -8.25 -2.71 0.64
N ARG A 39 -8.31 -3.25 1.87
CA ARG A 39 -7.15 -3.38 2.77
C ARG A 39 -6.02 -4.20 2.14
N ASN A 40 -6.36 -5.28 1.41
CA ASN A 40 -5.36 -6.13 0.76
C ASN A 40 -4.53 -5.32 -0.26
N GLY A 41 -5.13 -4.32 -0.89
CA GLY A 41 -4.43 -3.39 -1.78
C GLY A 41 -3.37 -2.56 -1.04
N VAL A 42 -3.76 -1.97 0.10
CA VAL A 42 -2.84 -1.19 0.96
C VAL A 42 -1.71 -2.07 1.50
N GLU A 43 -2.02 -3.27 1.98
CA GLU A 43 -1.01 -4.22 2.46
C GLU A 43 -0.06 -4.66 1.36
N SER A 44 -0.57 -4.87 0.14
CA SER A 44 0.24 -5.19 -1.03
C SER A 44 1.22 -4.05 -1.37
N VAL A 45 0.76 -2.79 -1.33
CA VAL A 45 1.63 -1.61 -1.52
C VAL A 45 2.68 -1.52 -0.41
N ASN A 46 2.27 -1.67 0.85
CA ASN A 46 3.19 -1.65 1.99
C ASN A 46 4.24 -2.76 1.89
N ARG A 47 3.84 -3.96 1.45
CA ARG A 47 4.74 -5.08 1.23
C ARG A 47 5.76 -4.77 0.14
N SER A 48 5.36 -4.11 -0.95
CA SER A 48 6.26 -3.65 -2.01
C SER A 48 7.35 -2.73 -1.46
N LEU A 49 6.97 -1.71 -0.69
CA LEU A 49 7.93 -0.73 -0.12
C LEU A 49 8.90 -1.37 0.88
N LYS A 50 8.44 -2.41 1.60
CA LYS A 50 9.26 -3.18 2.53
C LYS A 50 10.11 -4.26 1.85
N ARG A 51 10.06 -4.42 0.52
CA ARG A 51 10.91 -5.43 -0.14
C ARG A 51 12.37 -5.03 -0.06
N SER A 52 13.22 -5.98 0.34
CA SER A 52 14.67 -5.81 0.42
C SER A 52 15.34 -5.53 -0.93
N GLN A 53 14.68 -5.87 -2.03
CA GLN A 53 15.18 -5.66 -3.39
C GLN A 53 15.21 -4.18 -3.80
N TYR A 54 14.41 -3.32 -3.15
CA TYR A 54 14.24 -1.92 -3.54
C TYR A 54 14.47 -0.98 -2.35
N GLU A 55 13.42 -0.32 -1.86
CA GLU A 55 13.52 0.73 -0.84
C GLU A 55 13.85 0.17 0.56
N ASP A 56 13.54 -1.11 0.81
CA ASP A 56 13.78 -1.83 2.07
C ASP A 56 13.51 -1.00 3.32
N ILE A 57 12.39 -0.28 3.33
CA ILE A 57 12.06 0.64 4.43
C ILE A 57 11.82 -0.09 5.76
N SER A 58 11.74 -1.41 5.74
CA SER A 58 11.69 -2.26 6.93
C SER A 58 12.99 -2.23 7.71
N ASP A 59 14.13 -2.13 7.03
CA ASP A 59 15.44 -2.15 7.66
C ASP A 59 15.71 -0.83 8.39
N ALA A 60 15.89 -0.90 9.71
CA ALA A 60 16.16 0.27 10.54
C ALA A 60 17.59 0.80 10.37
N GLU A 61 18.54 -0.08 10.01
CA GLU A 61 19.95 0.29 9.80
C GLU A 61 20.11 1.10 8.51
N LYS A 62 19.32 0.78 7.48
CA LYS A 62 19.23 1.58 6.24
C LYS A 62 18.54 2.93 6.43
N ARG A 63 17.78 3.08 7.52
CA ARG A 63 17.11 4.34 7.92
C ARG A 63 17.97 5.18 8.87
N ALA A 64 19.22 4.79 9.13
CA ALA A 64 20.03 5.40 10.16
C ALA A 64 20.32 6.91 9.95
N VAL A 65 20.34 7.63 11.07
CA VAL A 65 20.96 8.94 11.33
C VAL A 65 20.12 10.21 11.12
N ARG A 66 18.93 10.17 10.49
CA ARG A 66 18.15 11.41 10.29
C ARG A 66 16.73 11.23 10.81
N GLY A 67 16.38 12.00 11.86
CA GLY A 67 15.15 11.88 12.63
C GLY A 67 13.85 11.86 11.81
N ASN A 68 12.72 11.70 12.49
CA ASN A 68 11.41 11.36 11.90
C ASN A 68 11.07 12.06 10.57
N THR A 69 11.34 13.37 10.45
CA THR A 69 11.10 14.16 9.21
C THR A 69 11.81 13.59 7.98
N PHE A 70 13.08 13.19 8.10
CA PHE A 70 13.82 12.62 6.97
C PHE A 70 13.27 11.25 6.59
N THR A 71 12.89 10.44 7.59
CA THR A 71 12.24 9.15 7.34
C THR A 71 10.95 9.33 6.55
N TYR A 72 10.12 10.32 6.89
CA TYR A 72 8.90 10.63 6.11
C TYR A 72 9.20 11.02 4.67
N LEU A 73 10.22 11.87 4.43
CA LEU A 73 10.61 12.28 3.08
C LEU A 73 11.09 11.10 2.23
N ILE A 74 11.95 10.23 2.78
CA ILE A 74 12.46 9.07 2.06
C ILE A 74 11.35 8.06 1.78
N VAL A 75 10.45 7.82 2.73
CA VAL A 75 9.29 6.94 2.52
C VAL A 75 8.37 7.51 1.43
N ALA A 76 8.13 8.83 1.43
CA ALA A 76 7.33 9.48 0.40
C ALA A 76 7.96 9.33 -0.99
N ILE A 77 9.26 9.61 -1.12
CA ILE A 77 9.99 9.45 -2.39
C ILE A 77 10.01 7.98 -2.83
N GLY A 78 10.28 7.05 -1.91
CA GLY A 78 10.23 5.61 -2.19
C GLY A 78 8.87 5.15 -2.69
N THR A 79 7.80 5.73 -2.15
CA THR A 79 6.42 5.48 -2.62
C THR A 79 6.22 5.96 -4.06
N VAL A 80 6.75 7.13 -4.40
CA VAL A 80 6.70 7.64 -5.79
C VAL A 80 7.48 6.71 -6.73
N VAL A 81 8.67 6.27 -6.35
CA VAL A 81 9.49 5.37 -7.17
C VAL A 81 8.79 4.03 -7.41
N GLU A 82 8.19 3.44 -6.37
CA GLU A 82 7.42 2.20 -6.53
C GLU A 82 6.21 2.38 -7.46
N ASN A 83 5.52 3.51 -7.38
CA ASN A 83 4.43 3.82 -8.31
C ASN A 83 4.92 3.93 -9.76
N LEU A 84 6.08 4.55 -9.99
CA LEU A 84 6.69 4.60 -11.31
C LEU A 84 7.03 3.20 -11.84
N ARG A 85 7.59 2.31 -11.00
CA ARG A 85 7.86 0.90 -11.41
C ARG A 85 6.58 0.17 -11.79
N LYS A 86 5.48 0.38 -11.06
CA LYS A 86 4.18 -0.22 -11.38
C LYS A 86 3.62 0.28 -12.71
N ILE A 87 3.72 1.57 -12.98
CA ILE A 87 3.30 2.17 -14.26
C ILE A 87 4.11 1.57 -15.41
N VAL A 88 5.44 1.49 -15.28
CA VAL A 88 6.30 0.87 -16.29
C VAL A 88 5.95 -0.61 -16.49
N SER A 89 5.75 -1.36 -15.41
CA SER A 89 5.35 -2.77 -15.46
C SER A 89 4.00 -2.95 -16.16
N PHE A 90 3.03 -2.08 -15.89
CA PHE A 90 1.74 -2.07 -16.57
C PHE A 90 1.90 -1.87 -18.08
N TYR A 91 2.65 -0.84 -18.51
CA TYR A 91 2.87 -0.60 -19.94
C TYR A 91 3.65 -1.74 -20.60
N LYS A 92 4.64 -2.33 -19.92
CA LYS A 92 5.34 -3.52 -20.42
C LYS A 92 4.38 -4.67 -20.69
N ASN A 93 3.46 -4.95 -19.76
CA ASN A 93 2.47 -6.00 -19.94
C ASN A 93 1.55 -5.72 -21.13
N GLN A 94 1.03 -4.49 -21.23
CA GLN A 94 0.11 -4.08 -22.30
C GLN A 94 0.76 -4.07 -23.68
N LEU A 95 2.02 -3.63 -23.79
CA LEU A 95 2.74 -3.49 -25.04
C LEU A 95 3.59 -4.72 -25.39
N SER A 96 3.55 -5.77 -24.57
CA SER A 96 4.37 -6.96 -24.80
C SER A 96 3.94 -7.71 -26.05
N VAL A 97 4.81 -7.74 -27.06
CA VAL A 97 4.60 -8.53 -28.29
C VAL A 97 4.76 -10.04 -28.02
N ARG A 98 5.48 -10.40 -26.95
CA ARG A 98 5.71 -11.78 -26.51
C ARG A 98 5.38 -11.91 -25.03
N ASN A 99 4.95 -13.10 -24.63
CA ASN A 99 4.69 -13.40 -23.21
C ASN A 99 5.92 -13.07 -22.36
N LEU A 100 5.69 -12.27 -21.33
CA LEU A 100 6.72 -11.88 -20.37
C LEU A 100 7.03 -13.06 -19.45
N SER A 101 8.31 -13.44 -19.43
CA SER A 101 8.90 -14.45 -18.56
C SER A 101 10.00 -13.79 -17.71
N PRO A 102 10.41 -14.38 -16.58
CA PRO A 102 11.48 -13.82 -15.76
C PRO A 102 12.80 -13.57 -16.51
N LYS A 103 13.03 -14.30 -17.62
CA LYS A 103 14.24 -14.16 -18.45
C LYS A 103 14.21 -12.93 -19.35
N ASN A 104 13.03 -12.50 -19.79
CA ASN A 104 12.85 -11.37 -20.71
C ASN A 104 12.24 -10.12 -20.03
N ASN A 105 11.67 -10.29 -18.83
CA ASN A 105 11.08 -9.23 -18.04
C ASN A 105 12.07 -8.70 -17.01
N ARG A 106 13.25 -8.31 -17.49
CA ARG A 106 14.17 -7.52 -16.70
C ARG A 106 13.66 -6.07 -16.75
N LEU A 107 13.01 -5.64 -15.68
CA LEU A 107 12.98 -4.22 -15.38
C LEU A 107 14.39 -3.80 -14.95
N PRO A 108 14.88 -2.60 -15.32
CA PRO A 108 15.94 -1.97 -14.55
C PRO A 108 15.47 -1.77 -13.09
#